data_AF-A0A499VJB1-F1
#
_entry.id   AF-A0A499VJB1-F1
#
_cell.length_a   1.000
_cell.length_b   1.000
_cell.length_c   1.000
_cell.angle_alpha   90.00
_cell.angle_beta   90.00
_cell.angle_gamma   90.00
#
_symmetry.space_group_name_H-M   'P 1'
#
loop_
_entity.id
_entity.type
_entity.pdbx_description
1 polymer ?
#
loop_
_entity_poly.entity_id
_entity_poly.type
_entity_poly.pdbx_seq_one_letter_code
_entity_poly.pdbx_strand_id
1 'polypeptide(L)' 'MTPAAAAAGGTEAEPSYSEFTGVTFSPDGRTLFANIQDPGIMLAITGPWKRQKRG' A
#
# COMPACT_ATOMS: atom_id res chain seq x y z
N MET A 1 -16.95 11.92 -14.34
CA MET A 1 -15.71 12.06 -13.53
C MET A 1 -15.61 10.82 -12.67
N THR A 2 -14.96 9.77 -13.19
CA THR A 2 -14.84 8.47 -12.52
C THR A 2 -13.87 8.63 -11.35
N PRO A 3 -14.21 8.24 -10.11
CA PRO A 3 -13.27 8.33 -9.00
C PRO A 3 -12.08 7.40 -9.29
N ALA A 4 -10.87 7.95 -9.21
CA ALA A 4 -9.61 7.27 -9.48
C ALA A 4 -9.19 6.30 -8.35
N ALA A 5 -10.15 5.68 -7.66
CA ALA A 5 -9.87 4.43 -6.95
C ALA A 5 -9.85 3.33 -8.01
N ALA A 6 -8.77 3.31 -8.80
CA ALA A 6 -8.53 2.33 -9.84
C ALA A 6 -8.73 0.93 -9.24
N ALA A 7 -9.56 0.12 -9.89
CA ALA A 7 -9.75 -1.28 -9.58
C ALA A 7 -8.41 -2.01 -9.70
N ALA A 8 -7.64 -2.06 -8.62
CA ALA A 8 -6.48 -2.90 -8.54
C ALA A 8 -6.96 -4.34 -8.36
N GLY A 9 -6.76 -5.16 -9.39
CA GLY A 9 -6.99 -6.60 -9.32
C GLY A 9 -7.56 -7.15 -10.61
N GLY A 10 -7.01 -8.28 -11.05
CA GLY A 10 -7.59 -9.07 -12.14
C GLY A 10 -8.95 -9.68 -11.74
N THR A 11 -9.50 -10.49 -12.63
CA THR A 11 -10.75 -11.22 -12.35
C THR A 11 -10.45 -12.56 -11.66
N GLU A 12 -11.49 -13.26 -11.21
CA GLU A 12 -11.33 -14.62 -10.68
C GLU A 12 -10.75 -15.59 -11.74
N ALA A 13 -11.15 -15.43 -13.01
CA ALA A 13 -10.66 -16.26 -14.10
C ALA A 13 -9.23 -15.87 -14.55
N GLU A 14 -8.92 -14.59 -14.50
CA GLU A 14 -7.63 -14.02 -14.96
C GLU A 14 -7.10 -13.05 -13.90
N PRO A 15 -6.41 -13.57 -12.86
CA PRO A 15 -5.89 -12.74 -11.79
C PRO A 15 -4.71 -11.88 -12.28
N SER A 16 -4.64 -10.66 -11.77
CA SER A 16 -3.51 -9.75 -11.97
C SER A 16 -2.85 -9.51 -10.63
N TYR A 17 -1.53 -9.63 -10.61
CA TYR A 17 -0.71 -9.51 -9.42
C TYR A 17 0.13 -8.24 -9.49
N SER A 18 0.42 -7.70 -8.33
CA SER A 18 1.27 -6.52 -8.17
C SER A 18 2.04 -6.64 -6.85
N GLU A 19 3.04 -5.77 -6.66
CA GLU A 19 3.91 -5.80 -5.48
C GLU A 19 3.79 -4.55 -4.62
N PHE A 20 4.05 -4.73 -3.31
CA PHE A 20 4.27 -3.62 -2.40
C PHE A 20 5.64 -2.99 -2.65
N THR A 21 5.67 -1.67 -2.81
CA THR A 21 6.89 -0.91 -3.06
C THR A 21 6.88 0.39 -2.26
N GLY A 22 8.05 1.05 -2.14
CA GLY A 22 8.13 2.38 -1.53
C GLY A 22 7.71 2.43 -0.06
N VAL A 23 7.97 1.37 0.71
CA VAL A 23 7.51 1.27 2.10
C VAL A 23 8.27 2.22 3.02
N THR A 24 7.53 3.00 3.81
CA THR A 24 8.11 3.85 4.85
C THR A 24 7.12 4.09 5.99
N PHE A 25 7.62 4.12 7.23
CA PHE A 25 6.81 4.51 8.37
C PHE A 25 6.82 6.04 8.56
N SER A 26 5.67 6.58 8.98
CA SER A 26 5.61 7.95 9.49
C SER A 26 6.59 8.15 10.65
N PRO A 27 7.05 9.39 10.91
CA PRO A 27 7.99 9.65 12.01
C PRO A 27 7.49 9.22 13.40
N ASP A 28 6.17 9.23 13.62
CA ASP A 28 5.53 8.77 14.85
C ASP A 28 5.29 7.25 14.90
N GLY A 29 5.55 6.54 13.79
CA GLY A 29 5.42 5.09 13.64
C GLY A 29 3.98 4.57 13.59
N ARG A 30 2.97 5.44 13.44
CA ARG A 30 1.54 5.03 13.46
C ARG A 30 0.99 4.65 12.08
N THR A 31 1.63 5.14 11.02
CA THR A 31 1.20 4.91 9.63
C THR A 31 2.32 4.29 8.82
N LEU A 32 2.01 3.20 8.13
CA LEU A 32 2.85 2.66 7.05
C LEU A 32 2.32 3.24 5.74
N PHE A 33 3.18 3.95 5.02
CA PHE A 33 2.96 4.31 3.63
C PHE A 33 3.58 3.24 2.74
N ALA A 34 2.82 2.78 1.75
CA ALA A 34 3.27 1.80 0.76
C ALA A 34 2.58 2.06 -0.57
N ASN A 35 3.17 1.56 -1.65
CA ASN A 35 2.61 1.63 -2.99
C ASN A 35 2.29 0.23 -3.52
N ILE A 36 1.24 0.12 -4.32
CA ILE A 36 1.04 -0.99 -5.25
C ILE A 36 1.63 -0.53 -6.59
N GLN A 37 2.73 -1.16 -7.02
CA GLN A 37 3.56 -0.66 -8.13
C GLN A 37 2.77 -0.47 -9.43
N ASP A 38 1.98 -1.47 -9.81
CA ASP A 38 1.03 -1.39 -10.92
C ASP A 38 -0.38 -1.66 -10.37
N PRO A 39 -1.35 -0.72 -10.44
CA PRO A 39 -1.39 0.44 -11.33
C PRO A 39 -0.90 1.76 -10.71
N GLY A 40 0.01 1.73 -9.72
CA GLY A 40 0.55 2.95 -9.11
C GLY A 40 -0.34 3.57 -8.03
N ILE A 41 -0.84 2.74 -7.10
CA ILE A 41 -1.69 3.20 -6.00
C ILE A 41 -0.85 3.49 -4.76
N MET A 42 -1.11 4.59 -4.06
CA MET A 42 -0.53 4.88 -2.75
C MET A 42 -1.52 4.55 -1.63
N LEU A 43 -1.04 3.84 -0.62
CA LEU A 43 -1.81 3.42 0.55
C LEU A 43 -1.26 4.09 1.81
N ALA A 44 -2.18 4.52 2.68
CA ALA A 44 -1.88 4.95 4.05
C ALA A 44 -2.54 3.95 5.01
N ILE A 45 -1.73 3.13 5.68
CA ILE A 45 -2.20 2.03 6.51
C ILE A 45 -1.92 2.36 7.98
N THR A 46 -2.98 2.52 8.76
CA THR A 46 -2.89 2.74 10.22
C THR A 46 -2.98 1.42 10.98
N GLY A 47 -2.30 1.31 12.12
CA GLY A 47 -2.35 0.10 12.93
C GLY A 47 -1.50 0.15 14.20
N PRO A 48 -1.67 -0.82 15.12
CA PRO A 48 -0.87 -0.94 16.33
C PRO A 48 0.49 -1.58 16.03
N TRP A 49 1.30 -0.92 15.20
CA TRP A 49 2.61 -1.41 14.77
C TRP A 49 3.58 -1.53 15.94
N LYS A 50 4.35 -2.62 16.00
CA LYS A 50 5.46 -2.71 16.95
C LYS A 50 6.50 -1.68 16.56
N ARG A 51 6.93 -0.87 17.54
CA ARG A 51 7.94 0.18 17.31
C ARG A 51 9.20 -0.46 16.73
N GLN A 52 9.57 -0.08 15.51
CA GLN A 52 10.84 -0.50 14.93
C GLN A 52 11.96 0.08 15.82
N LYS A 53 12.70 -0.78 16.52
CA LYS A 53 13.86 -0.34 17.28
C LYS A 53 14.89 0.16 16.26
N ARG A 54 15.21 1.44 16.31
CA ARG A 54 16.33 1.98 15.54
C ARG A 54 17.59 1.52 16.27
N GLY A 55 18.29 0.55 15.68
CA GLY A 55 19.64 0.17 16.09
C GLY A 55 20.61 1.33 15.85
#